data_AF-A0AAD1YVL7-F1
#
_entry.id   AF-A0AAD1YVL7-F1
#
_cell.length_a   1.000
_cell.length_b   1.000
_cell.length_c   1.000
_cell.angle_alpha   90.00
_cell.angle_beta   90.00
_cell.angle_gamma   90.00
#
_symmetry.space_group_name_H-M   'P 1'
#
loop_
_entity.id
_entity.type
_entity.pdbx_description
1 polymer ?
#
loop_
_entity_poly.entity_id
_entity_poly.type
_entity_poly.pdbx_seq_one_letter_code
_entity_poly.pdbx_strand_id
1 'polypeptide(L)'
;MALSIMTLAYCMLLFSDNVVEGGSIGLNWGRMANQRLIPSMVVDLFLQNGIREVKVFSASENVMKAFSGSGIGLTIAIPNESLHDINSTDLARYWIRTKVTKFVNMNVDVKYVNVGADPFSSSSWNQTYFDAVDVLRFIQDALNEIGYGEKTKATIPHHTDVLKPNHTKPSEAEFRDDIKEKMIESLQILQENHSPFVVDMFPIQFVKQNNVDIEFAFVDGHSTFFFEDDNGLIYTNAFDFMYDSFLWAMKKAGAPDLKLVVGQIGWPTDGYPDANVTNAERFFKSLLPRVTSNKGTPLRPGMPIDIYIHSLSDENKMKIKFGAFQRHWGIYRNDGEPKFKIDLSGQGRDIYPTAAKGVTYMPKRWCIFNGDTSNLTKVKYAFEQACMVGDCTSLSPGGSCSHLDFNQNVSYAFNRFFQTKSQKEKDDPCEFDGLGKVVPDNPSTGSCIFPVEVLAAESIDTGSSMGERVATISKLVMLLPFLLIFLAFIQDRVNF
;
A
#
# COMPACT_ATOMS: atom_id res chain seq x y z
N MET A 1 -46.63 -23.88 -28.16
CA MET A 1 -45.73 -23.97 -26.99
C MET A 1 -44.27 -23.77 -27.38
N ALA A 2 -43.71 -24.54 -28.32
CA ALA A 2 -42.32 -24.39 -28.78
C ALA A 2 -41.99 -23.00 -29.36
N LEU A 3 -42.91 -22.39 -30.12
CA LEU A 3 -42.72 -21.06 -30.71
C LEU A 3 -42.67 -19.94 -29.67
N SER A 4 -43.42 -20.08 -28.56
CA SER A 4 -43.45 -19.12 -27.44
C SER A 4 -42.21 -19.22 -26.55
N ILE A 5 -41.62 -20.42 -26.46
CA ILE A 5 -40.36 -20.64 -25.73
C ILE A 5 -39.17 -20.05 -26.51
N MET A 6 -39.16 -20.18 -27.84
CA MET A 6 -38.14 -19.55 -28.69
C MET A 6 -38.21 -18.03 -28.69
N THR A 7 -39.40 -17.42 -28.62
CA THR A 7 -39.55 -15.97 -28.50
C THR A 7 -39.16 -15.45 -27.12
N LEU A 8 -39.42 -16.20 -26.03
CA LEU A 8 -38.91 -15.85 -24.70
C LEU A 8 -37.38 -15.96 -24.62
N ALA A 9 -36.78 -16.99 -25.23
CA ALA A 9 -35.33 -17.15 -25.28
C ALA A 9 -34.65 -16.06 -26.14
N TYR A 10 -35.28 -15.67 -27.25
CA TYR A 10 -34.79 -14.57 -28.09
C TYR A 10 -34.97 -13.20 -27.41
N CYS A 11 -36.05 -12.98 -26.66
CA CYS A 11 -36.19 -11.78 -25.82
C CYS A 11 -35.16 -11.76 -24.67
N MET A 12 -34.86 -12.90 -24.02
CA MET A 12 -33.81 -12.96 -22.99
C MET A 12 -32.39 -12.75 -23.56
N LEU A 13 -32.14 -13.10 -24.82
CA LEU A 13 -30.89 -12.81 -25.53
C LEU A 13 -30.81 -11.35 -26.04
N LEU A 14 -31.96 -10.68 -26.23
CA LEU A 14 -32.02 -9.25 -26.57
C LEU A 14 -32.02 -8.32 -25.34
N PHE A 15 -32.16 -8.88 -24.13
CA PHE A 15 -31.96 -8.20 -22.84
C PHE A 15 -30.65 -8.62 -22.15
N SER A 16 -29.64 -9.11 -22.89
CA SER A 16 -28.28 -8.82 -22.47
C SER A 16 -28.01 -7.36 -22.81
N ASP A 17 -28.64 -6.46 -22.05
CA ASP A 17 -28.08 -5.13 -21.90
C ASP A 17 -26.61 -5.36 -21.59
N ASN A 18 -25.72 -4.77 -22.38
CA ASN A 18 -24.35 -4.54 -21.96
C ASN A 18 -24.47 -3.69 -20.70
N VAL A 19 -24.71 -4.32 -19.56
CA VAL A 19 -24.42 -3.74 -18.26
C VAL A 19 -22.92 -3.57 -18.33
N VAL A 20 -22.51 -2.37 -18.76
CA VAL A 20 -21.15 -1.90 -18.58
C VAL A 20 -21.00 -1.91 -17.06
N GLU A 21 -20.42 -3.00 -16.56
CA GLU A 21 -20.15 -3.15 -15.14
C GLU A 21 -19.32 -1.94 -14.72
N GLY A 22 -19.77 -1.25 -13.67
CA GLY A 22 -19.07 -0.07 -13.17
C GLY A 22 -17.61 -0.37 -12.84
N GLY A 23 -16.80 0.67 -12.68
CA GLY A 23 -15.40 0.50 -12.26
C GLY A 23 -15.31 -0.32 -10.97
N SER A 24 -14.30 -1.17 -10.87
CA SER A 24 -14.07 -2.01 -9.70
C SER A 24 -13.31 -1.25 -8.60
N ILE A 25 -13.60 -1.60 -7.35
CA ILE A 25 -12.93 -1.05 -6.15
C ILE A 25 -12.13 -2.18 -5.50
N GLY A 26 -10.82 -2.09 -5.60
CA GLY A 26 -9.87 -2.93 -4.87
C GLY A 26 -9.26 -2.23 -3.66
N LEU A 27 -8.54 -2.98 -2.83
CA LEU A 27 -7.78 -2.43 -1.70
C LEU A 27 -6.32 -2.86 -1.72
N ASN A 28 -5.44 -1.94 -1.36
CA ASN A 28 -4.04 -2.23 -1.05
C ASN A 28 -3.93 -2.71 0.40
N TRP A 29 -3.27 -3.85 0.61
CA TRP A 29 -2.90 -4.35 1.93
C TRP A 29 -1.38 -4.33 2.12
N GLY A 30 -0.91 -3.23 2.70
CA GLY A 30 0.43 -3.12 3.24
C GLY A 30 0.53 -3.76 4.63
N ARG A 31 1.75 -4.18 5.00
CA ARG A 31 2.02 -4.95 6.23
C ARG A 31 3.22 -4.40 7.01
N MET A 32 3.65 -3.17 6.73
CA MET A 32 4.72 -2.49 7.48
C MET A 32 4.18 -1.92 8.79
N ALA A 33 3.78 -2.82 9.70
CA ALA A 33 3.33 -2.48 11.05
C ALA A 33 4.01 -3.37 12.10
N ASN A 34 4.20 -2.82 13.31
CA ASN A 34 4.65 -3.54 14.51
C ASN A 34 3.68 -4.66 14.89
N GLN A 35 2.39 -4.31 14.96
CA GLN A 35 1.30 -5.23 15.22
C GLN A 35 0.57 -5.46 13.91
N ARG A 36 0.51 -6.72 13.50
CA ARG A 36 -0.14 -7.12 12.24
C ARG A 36 -1.42 -7.87 12.56
N LEU A 37 -2.49 -7.53 11.84
CA LEU A 37 -3.69 -8.33 11.81
C LEU A 37 -3.36 -9.71 11.19
N ILE A 38 -3.95 -10.76 11.75
CA ILE A 38 -3.79 -12.12 11.22
C ILE A 38 -4.35 -12.17 9.79
N PRO A 39 -3.65 -12.78 8.81
CA PRO A 39 -4.12 -12.82 7.44
C PRO A 39 -5.56 -13.33 7.24
N SER A 40 -5.99 -14.34 7.99
CA SER A 40 -7.38 -14.83 7.91
C SER A 40 -8.41 -13.81 8.37
N MET A 41 -8.12 -13.04 9.43
CA MET A 41 -8.98 -11.95 9.88
C MET A 41 -9.11 -10.87 8.81
N VAL A 42 -8.02 -10.59 8.09
CA VAL A 42 -8.02 -9.61 7.00
C VAL A 42 -8.82 -10.13 5.79
N VAL A 43 -8.71 -11.41 5.44
CA VAL A 43 -9.54 -12.04 4.41
C VAL A 43 -11.03 -11.95 4.78
N ASP A 44 -11.39 -12.28 6.02
CA ASP A 44 -12.77 -12.13 6.52
C ASP A 44 -13.26 -10.68 6.45
N LEU A 45 -12.38 -9.71 6.72
CA LEU A 45 -12.68 -8.29 6.65
C LEU A 45 -12.98 -7.87 5.20
N PHE A 46 -12.18 -8.32 4.23
CA PHE A 46 -12.44 -8.07 2.82
C PHE A 46 -13.76 -8.69 2.35
N LEU A 47 -14.01 -9.94 2.73
CA LEU A 47 -15.24 -10.65 2.35
C LEU A 47 -16.50 -9.96 2.89
N GLN A 48 -16.49 -9.58 4.18
CA GLN A 48 -17.61 -8.89 4.84
C GLN A 48 -17.89 -7.51 4.26
N ASN A 49 -16.87 -6.82 3.75
CA ASN A 49 -17.01 -5.52 3.11
C ASN A 49 -17.21 -5.62 1.58
N GLY A 50 -17.39 -6.82 1.03
CA GLY A 50 -17.65 -7.02 -0.41
C GLY A 50 -16.45 -6.79 -1.32
N ILE A 51 -15.24 -6.67 -0.77
CA ILE A 51 -14.01 -6.47 -1.54
C ILE A 51 -13.62 -7.80 -2.20
N ARG A 52 -13.28 -7.73 -3.49
CA ARG A 52 -12.90 -8.90 -4.31
C ARG A 52 -11.58 -8.72 -5.06
N GLU A 53 -10.97 -7.55 -4.97
CA GLU A 53 -9.65 -7.24 -5.55
C GLU A 53 -8.73 -6.72 -4.45
N VAL A 54 -7.58 -7.37 -4.25
CA VAL A 54 -6.61 -6.98 -3.23
C VAL A 54 -5.20 -6.97 -3.80
N LYS A 55 -4.48 -5.87 -3.59
CA LYS A 55 -3.06 -5.77 -3.88
C LYS A 55 -2.25 -6.00 -2.61
N VAL A 56 -1.39 -7.03 -2.62
CA VAL A 56 -0.43 -7.32 -1.55
C VAL A 56 0.99 -7.07 -2.06
N PHE A 57 1.80 -6.39 -1.25
CA PHE A 57 3.16 -6.00 -1.65
C PHE A 57 4.20 -7.11 -1.47
N SER A 58 3.78 -8.30 -1.01
CA SER A 58 4.65 -9.49 -0.95
C SER A 58 3.84 -10.78 -1.06
N ALA A 59 4.36 -11.75 -1.81
CA ALA A 59 3.83 -13.11 -1.90
C ALA A 59 4.35 -13.99 -0.74
N SER A 60 4.14 -13.54 0.49
CA SER A 60 4.49 -14.31 1.70
C SER A 60 3.57 -15.53 1.86
N GLU A 61 4.12 -16.66 2.28
CA GLU A 61 3.41 -17.94 2.23
C GLU A 61 2.15 -17.97 3.10
N ASN A 62 2.20 -17.37 4.28
CA ASN A 62 1.04 -17.33 5.18
C ASN A 62 -0.08 -16.41 4.67
N VAL A 63 0.27 -15.29 4.02
CA VAL A 63 -0.71 -14.42 3.35
C VAL A 63 -1.36 -15.16 2.20
N MET A 64 -0.57 -15.70 1.28
CA MET A 64 -1.10 -16.40 0.11
C MET A 64 -2.00 -17.57 0.52
N LYS A 65 -1.60 -18.37 1.53
CA LYS A 65 -2.43 -19.45 2.07
C LYS A 65 -3.74 -18.98 2.66
N ALA A 66 -3.79 -17.81 3.30
CA ALA A 66 -5.04 -17.30 3.86
C ALA A 66 -6.07 -16.94 2.79
N PHE A 67 -5.63 -16.55 1.59
CA PHE A 67 -6.50 -16.26 0.46
C PHE A 67 -6.97 -17.49 -0.32
N SER A 68 -6.43 -18.68 -0.03
CA SER A 68 -6.82 -19.95 -0.66
C SER A 68 -8.33 -20.17 -0.60
N GLY A 69 -8.99 -20.26 -1.75
CA GLY A 69 -10.43 -20.51 -1.85
C GLY A 69 -11.32 -19.35 -1.40
N SER A 70 -10.76 -18.17 -1.16
CA SER A 70 -11.53 -16.98 -0.78
C SER A 70 -12.34 -16.37 -1.94
N GLY A 71 -11.91 -16.62 -3.18
CA GLY A 71 -12.47 -15.97 -4.37
C GLY A 71 -12.08 -14.49 -4.52
N ILE A 72 -11.12 -14.00 -3.73
CA ILE A 72 -10.55 -12.66 -3.87
C ILE A 72 -9.37 -12.73 -4.85
N GLY A 73 -9.41 -11.90 -5.89
CA GLY A 73 -8.32 -11.72 -6.83
C GLY A 73 -7.15 -10.97 -6.20
N LEU A 74 -5.94 -11.53 -6.33
CA LEU A 74 -4.73 -10.94 -5.80
C LEU A 74 -3.86 -10.32 -6.89
N THR A 75 -3.42 -9.10 -6.62
CA THR A 75 -2.21 -8.51 -7.23
C THR A 75 -1.04 -8.75 -6.28
N ILE A 76 0.03 -9.39 -6.75
CA ILE A 76 1.27 -9.59 -5.99
C ILE A 76 2.40 -8.77 -6.61
N ALA A 77 3.40 -8.37 -5.81
CA ALA A 77 4.51 -7.55 -6.28
C ALA A 77 5.87 -8.27 -6.22
N ILE A 78 6.72 -8.01 -7.22
CA ILE A 78 8.16 -8.24 -7.21
C ILE A 78 8.81 -6.98 -6.63
N PRO A 79 9.55 -7.05 -5.51
CA PRO A 79 10.26 -5.89 -4.97
C PRO A 79 11.29 -5.34 -5.95
N ASN A 80 11.53 -4.02 -5.93
CA ASN A 80 12.50 -3.36 -6.80
C ASN A 80 13.90 -3.98 -6.67
N GLU A 81 14.29 -4.34 -5.45
CA GLU A 81 15.60 -4.93 -5.14
C GLU A 81 15.79 -6.34 -5.71
N SER A 82 14.71 -7.02 -6.12
CA SER A 82 14.75 -8.36 -6.70
C SER A 82 14.62 -8.36 -8.23
N LEU A 83 14.45 -7.21 -8.87
CA LEU A 83 14.30 -7.13 -10.34
C LEU A 83 15.54 -7.68 -11.05
N HIS A 84 16.74 -7.28 -10.59
CA HIS A 84 18.01 -7.71 -11.17
C HIS A 84 18.24 -9.23 -11.08
N ASP A 85 17.62 -9.90 -10.09
CA ASP A 85 17.71 -11.35 -9.92
C ASP A 85 16.91 -12.12 -10.99
N ILE A 86 16.00 -11.47 -11.71
CA ILE A 86 15.14 -12.07 -12.75
C ILE A 86 15.64 -11.62 -14.13
N ASN A 87 16.91 -11.91 -14.43
CA ASN A 87 17.58 -11.46 -15.66
C ASN A 87 17.50 -12.46 -16.84
N SER A 88 16.69 -13.51 -16.72
CA SER A 88 16.50 -14.51 -17.77
C SER A 88 15.13 -15.19 -17.66
N THR A 89 14.65 -15.76 -18.76
CA THR A 89 13.41 -16.53 -18.80
C THR A 89 13.42 -17.70 -17.80
N ASP A 90 14.55 -18.37 -17.58
CA ASP A 90 14.65 -19.48 -16.61
C ASP A 90 14.45 -19.02 -15.16
N LEU A 91 15.00 -17.87 -14.81
CA LEU A 91 14.81 -17.28 -13.48
C LEU A 91 13.37 -16.76 -13.31
N ALA A 92 12.77 -16.22 -14.37
CA ALA A 92 11.35 -15.84 -14.37
C ALA A 92 10.44 -17.06 -14.19
N ARG A 93 10.70 -18.17 -14.90
CA ARG A 93 9.99 -19.46 -14.70
C ARG A 93 10.11 -19.96 -13.28
N TYR A 94 11.30 -19.88 -12.68
CA TYR A 94 11.51 -20.26 -11.29
C TYR A 94 10.68 -19.39 -10.34
N TRP A 95 10.67 -18.07 -10.56
CA TRP A 95 9.86 -17.14 -9.77
C TRP A 95 8.36 -17.44 -9.91
N ILE A 96 7.85 -17.58 -11.13
CA ILE A 96 6.45 -17.94 -11.41
C ILE A 96 6.07 -19.25 -10.73
N ARG A 97 6.89 -20.30 -10.84
CA ARG A 97 6.62 -21.60 -10.20
C ARG A 97 6.48 -21.48 -8.69
N THR A 98 7.36 -20.68 -8.06
CA THR A 98 7.45 -20.59 -6.60
C THR A 98 6.48 -19.57 -5.98
N LYS A 99 6.12 -18.53 -6.71
CA LYS A 99 5.32 -17.39 -6.22
C LYS A 99 3.92 -17.29 -6.83
N VAL A 100 3.67 -17.95 -7.95
CA VAL A 100 2.37 -17.96 -8.63
C VAL A 100 1.82 -19.39 -8.68
N THR A 101 2.43 -20.28 -9.46
CA THR A 101 1.91 -21.64 -9.72
C THR A 101 1.66 -22.42 -8.45
N LYS A 102 2.59 -22.39 -7.48
CA LYS A 102 2.44 -23.02 -6.16
C LYS A 102 1.10 -22.65 -5.51
N PHE A 103 0.74 -21.37 -5.50
CA PHE A 103 -0.45 -20.88 -4.78
C PHE A 103 -1.71 -20.98 -5.62
N VAL A 104 -1.62 -20.84 -6.94
CA VAL A 104 -2.74 -21.10 -7.84
C VAL A 104 -3.20 -22.56 -7.73
N ASN A 105 -2.26 -23.51 -7.60
CA ASN A 105 -2.58 -24.92 -7.32
C ASN A 105 -3.23 -25.13 -5.94
N MET A 106 -3.11 -24.15 -5.04
CA MET A 106 -3.80 -24.10 -3.76
C MET A 106 -5.09 -23.26 -3.83
N ASN A 107 -5.64 -23.03 -5.02
CA ASN A 107 -6.87 -22.25 -5.22
C ASN A 107 -6.78 -20.78 -4.76
N VAL A 108 -5.59 -20.19 -4.86
CA VAL A 108 -5.42 -18.73 -4.72
C VAL A 108 -5.60 -18.09 -6.10
N ASP A 109 -6.46 -17.09 -6.21
CA ASP A 109 -6.67 -16.34 -7.45
C ASP A 109 -5.63 -15.23 -7.59
N VAL A 110 -4.67 -15.38 -8.50
CA VAL A 110 -3.63 -14.38 -8.78
C VAL A 110 -3.94 -13.73 -10.12
N LYS A 111 -4.39 -12.47 -10.09
CA LYS A 111 -4.80 -11.71 -11.27
C LYS A 111 -3.67 -10.91 -11.88
N TYR A 112 -2.85 -10.26 -11.05
CA TYR A 112 -1.76 -9.42 -11.52
C TYR A 112 -0.44 -9.70 -10.81
N VAL A 113 0.64 -9.60 -11.58
CA VAL A 113 2.02 -9.54 -11.05
C VAL A 113 2.57 -8.14 -11.34
N ASN A 114 2.71 -7.33 -10.29
CA ASN A 114 3.37 -6.04 -10.36
C ASN A 114 4.89 -6.24 -10.36
N VAL A 115 5.54 -5.76 -11.41
CA VAL A 115 6.99 -5.75 -11.54
C VAL A 115 7.52 -4.45 -10.96
N GLY A 116 8.00 -4.52 -9.71
CA GLY A 116 8.45 -3.37 -8.95
C GLY A 116 7.34 -2.63 -8.19
N ALA A 117 7.78 -1.62 -7.46
CA ALA A 117 6.99 -0.58 -6.81
C ALA A 117 7.49 0.78 -7.32
N ASP A 118 6.82 1.31 -8.35
CA ASP A 118 7.15 2.54 -9.06
C ASP A 118 8.60 2.63 -9.56
N PRO A 119 9.11 1.62 -10.30
CA PRO A 119 10.53 1.50 -10.64
C PRO A 119 11.11 2.67 -11.47
N PHE A 120 10.26 3.50 -12.08
CA PHE A 120 10.65 4.66 -12.88
C PHE A 120 10.47 6.01 -12.18
N SER A 121 10.02 6.00 -10.93
CA SER A 121 9.74 7.24 -10.20
C SER A 121 11.04 7.96 -9.84
N SER A 122 11.14 9.24 -10.22
CA SER A 122 12.30 10.11 -9.95
C SER A 122 12.39 10.54 -8.49
N SER A 123 11.26 10.54 -7.79
CA SER A 123 11.14 10.88 -6.37
C SER A 123 11.36 9.67 -5.48
N SER A 124 11.16 8.46 -6.01
CA SER A 124 11.35 7.22 -5.28
C SER A 124 12.82 6.77 -5.30
N TRP A 125 13.40 6.57 -4.11
CA TRP A 125 14.66 5.84 -3.86
C TRP A 125 15.96 6.30 -4.54
N ASN A 126 15.99 7.42 -5.27
CA ASN A 126 17.17 7.91 -6.03
C ASN A 126 17.69 6.90 -7.07
N GLN A 127 16.88 5.91 -7.47
CA GLN A 127 17.29 4.86 -8.39
C GLN A 127 16.13 4.50 -9.33
N THR A 128 16.41 4.60 -10.62
CA THR A 128 15.53 4.08 -11.68
C THR A 128 15.92 2.64 -11.99
N TYR A 129 14.95 1.73 -12.03
CA TYR A 129 15.14 0.30 -12.30
C TYR A 129 14.75 -0.01 -13.74
N PHE A 130 15.68 0.24 -14.68
CA PHE A 130 15.44 0.06 -16.12
C PHE A 130 15.24 -1.41 -16.54
N ASP A 131 15.75 -2.34 -15.74
CA ASP A 131 15.54 -3.78 -15.90
C ASP A 131 14.08 -4.21 -15.68
N ALA A 132 13.24 -3.36 -15.09
CA ALA A 132 11.82 -3.63 -14.90
C ALA A 132 11.08 -3.99 -16.21
N VAL A 133 11.47 -3.41 -17.36
CA VAL A 133 10.82 -3.72 -18.66
C VAL A 133 11.19 -5.12 -19.14
N ASP A 134 12.45 -5.53 -18.96
CA ASP A 134 12.91 -6.87 -19.32
C ASP A 134 12.24 -7.92 -18.41
N VAL A 135 12.17 -7.63 -17.11
CA VAL A 135 11.46 -8.49 -16.13
C VAL A 135 9.97 -8.59 -16.46
N LEU A 136 9.31 -7.50 -16.85
CA LEU A 136 7.92 -7.51 -17.31
C LEU A 136 7.71 -8.51 -18.45
N ARG A 137 8.59 -8.47 -19.45
CA ARG A 137 8.57 -9.40 -20.58
C ARG A 137 8.78 -10.84 -20.13
N PHE A 138 9.83 -11.12 -19.36
CA PHE A 138 10.14 -12.47 -18.92
C PHE A 138 9.04 -13.09 -18.05
N ILE A 139 8.42 -12.31 -17.17
CA ILE A 139 7.32 -12.76 -16.31
C ILE A 139 6.08 -13.06 -17.15
N GLN A 140 5.72 -12.20 -18.09
CA GLN A 140 4.56 -12.42 -18.95
C GLN A 140 4.77 -13.62 -19.89
N ASP A 141 5.95 -13.76 -20.49
CA ASP A 141 6.29 -14.93 -21.31
C ASP A 141 6.22 -16.22 -20.51
N ALA A 142 6.79 -16.24 -19.29
CA ALA A 142 6.72 -17.39 -18.40
C ALA A 142 5.28 -17.76 -18.02
N LEU A 143 4.38 -16.77 -17.84
CA LEU A 143 2.94 -16.99 -17.62
C LEU A 143 2.25 -17.56 -18.87
N ASN A 144 2.59 -17.05 -20.05
CA ASN A 144 2.07 -17.53 -21.33
C ASN A 144 2.45 -18.99 -21.58
N GLU A 145 3.72 -19.36 -21.36
CA GLU A 145 4.26 -20.72 -21.55
C GLU A 145 3.52 -21.78 -20.71
N ILE A 146 3.10 -21.43 -19.49
CA ILE A 146 2.37 -22.35 -18.60
C ILE A 146 0.84 -22.28 -18.80
N GLY A 147 0.36 -21.52 -19.78
CA GLY A 147 -1.07 -21.39 -20.09
C GLY A 147 -1.86 -20.51 -19.09
N TYR A 148 -1.18 -19.73 -18.26
CA TYR A 148 -1.81 -18.81 -17.30
C TYR A 148 -1.90 -17.37 -17.79
N GLY A 149 -1.24 -17.05 -18.90
CA GLY A 149 -1.14 -15.71 -19.47
C GLY A 149 -2.46 -14.97 -19.72
N GLU A 150 -3.58 -15.67 -19.89
CA GLU A 150 -4.90 -15.04 -20.01
C GLU A 150 -5.57 -14.70 -18.68
N LYS A 151 -5.21 -15.41 -17.60
CA LYS A 151 -5.81 -15.24 -16.27
C LYS A 151 -4.96 -14.35 -15.37
N THR A 152 -3.64 -14.44 -15.52
CA THR A 152 -2.67 -13.68 -14.74
C THR A 152 -1.87 -12.80 -15.69
N LYS A 153 -1.87 -11.50 -15.43
CA LYS A 153 -1.21 -10.49 -16.27
C LYS A 153 -0.07 -9.82 -15.51
N ALA A 154 1.06 -9.62 -16.17
CA ALA A 154 2.16 -8.83 -15.62
C ALA A 154 1.96 -7.34 -15.95
N THR A 155 2.30 -6.45 -15.02
CA THR A 155 2.26 -4.99 -15.24
C THR A 155 3.32 -4.28 -14.39
N ILE A 156 3.55 -2.99 -14.64
CA ILE A 156 4.44 -2.13 -13.87
C ILE A 156 3.58 -1.02 -13.24
N PRO A 157 3.58 -0.86 -11.89
CA PRO A 157 2.98 0.30 -11.27
C PRO A 157 3.86 1.54 -11.48
N HIS A 158 3.24 2.69 -11.70
CA HIS A 158 3.92 3.96 -11.95
C HIS A 158 3.38 5.08 -11.05
N HIS A 159 4.28 5.79 -10.37
CA HIS A 159 3.93 7.05 -9.71
C HIS A 159 3.76 8.18 -10.74
N THR A 160 3.04 9.25 -10.41
CA THR A 160 2.70 10.33 -11.36
C THR A 160 3.90 11.12 -11.88
N ASP A 161 5.04 11.04 -11.22
CA ASP A 161 6.28 11.72 -11.61
C ASP A 161 6.99 11.06 -12.80
N VAL A 162 6.44 10.00 -13.40
CA VAL A 162 6.89 9.50 -14.72
C VAL A 162 6.48 10.41 -15.88
N LEU A 163 5.58 11.37 -15.63
CA LEU A 163 5.24 12.42 -16.59
C LEU A 163 6.18 13.63 -16.44
N LYS A 164 6.32 14.42 -17.50
CA LYS A 164 6.98 15.72 -17.44
C LYS A 164 6.25 16.63 -16.43
N PRO A 165 6.99 17.33 -15.56
CA PRO A 165 6.39 18.21 -14.57
C PRO A 165 5.78 19.45 -15.23
N ASN A 166 4.97 20.19 -14.46
CA ASN A 166 4.45 21.51 -14.81
C ASN A 166 3.59 21.59 -16.08
N HIS A 167 3.00 20.48 -16.53
CA HIS A 167 1.96 20.56 -17.55
C HIS A 167 0.70 21.20 -16.96
N THR A 168 0.12 22.15 -17.67
CA THR A 168 -1.07 22.90 -17.24
C THR A 168 -2.34 22.37 -17.88
N LYS A 169 -2.20 21.44 -18.83
CA LYS A 169 -3.30 20.78 -19.53
C LYS A 169 -3.01 19.30 -19.67
N PRO A 170 -4.03 18.43 -19.56
CA PRO A 170 -3.83 17.01 -19.80
C PRO A 170 -3.28 16.68 -21.19
N SER A 171 -3.68 17.39 -22.24
CA SER A 171 -3.13 17.18 -23.59
C SER A 171 -1.65 17.50 -23.75
N GLU A 172 -1.03 18.26 -22.84
CA GLU A 172 0.41 18.52 -22.82
C GLU A 172 1.20 17.34 -22.26
N ALA A 173 0.57 16.46 -21.49
CA ALA A 173 1.24 15.38 -20.77
C ALA A 173 2.03 14.45 -21.71
N GLU A 174 3.26 14.13 -21.29
CA GLU A 174 4.17 13.19 -21.92
C GLU A 174 5.02 12.50 -20.85
N PHE A 175 5.46 11.27 -21.11
CA PHE A 175 6.48 10.63 -20.29
C PHE A 175 7.78 11.44 -20.30
N ARG A 176 8.51 11.44 -19.19
CA ARG A 176 9.81 12.12 -19.09
C ARG A 176 10.80 11.54 -20.10
N ASP A 177 11.67 12.38 -20.63
CA ASP A 177 12.59 12.00 -21.72
C ASP A 177 13.58 10.91 -21.31
N ASP A 178 14.00 10.86 -20.04
CA ASP A 178 14.95 9.87 -19.50
C ASP A 178 14.41 8.44 -19.47
N ILE A 179 13.09 8.25 -19.52
CA ILE A 179 12.42 6.94 -19.46
C ILE A 179 11.51 6.68 -20.66
N LYS A 180 11.33 7.66 -21.57
CA LYS A 180 10.31 7.62 -22.63
C LYS A 180 10.39 6.37 -23.50
N GLU A 181 11.59 5.96 -23.91
CA GLU A 181 11.81 4.76 -24.71
C GLU A 181 11.36 3.49 -23.98
N LYS A 182 11.71 3.38 -22.68
CA LYS A 182 11.34 2.25 -21.83
C LYS A 182 9.85 2.22 -21.52
N MET A 183 9.21 3.38 -21.40
CA MET A 183 7.75 3.48 -21.26
C MET A 183 7.03 3.03 -22.54
N ILE A 184 7.53 3.41 -23.73
CA ILE A 184 6.98 2.92 -25.01
C ILE A 184 7.12 1.41 -25.11
N GLU A 185 8.29 0.86 -24.79
CA GLU A 185 8.54 -0.59 -24.78
C GLU A 185 7.59 -1.32 -23.80
N SER A 186 7.44 -0.79 -22.58
CA SER A 186 6.49 -1.33 -21.59
C SER A 186 5.06 -1.34 -22.13
N LEU A 187 4.60 -0.22 -22.70
CA LEU A 187 3.25 -0.11 -23.27
C LEU A 187 2.99 -1.13 -24.40
N GLN A 188 3.98 -1.38 -25.26
CA GLN A 188 3.88 -2.41 -26.31
C GLN A 188 3.68 -3.80 -25.71
N ILE A 189 4.48 -4.19 -24.71
CA ILE A 189 4.33 -5.48 -24.02
C ILE A 189 2.93 -5.61 -23.40
N LEU A 190 2.46 -4.55 -22.74
CA LEU A 190 1.14 -4.54 -22.09
C LEU A 190 0.02 -4.68 -23.13
N GLN A 191 0.10 -3.98 -24.26
CA GLN A 191 -0.88 -4.09 -25.36
C GLN A 191 -0.91 -5.51 -25.97
N GLU A 192 0.25 -6.09 -26.26
CA GLU A 192 0.37 -7.44 -26.84
C GLU A 192 -0.28 -8.52 -25.95
N ASN A 193 -0.30 -8.29 -24.63
CA ASN A 193 -0.79 -9.25 -23.65
C ASN A 193 -2.13 -8.86 -23.00
N HIS A 194 -2.77 -7.77 -23.45
CA HIS A 194 -4.00 -7.23 -22.85
C HIS A 194 -3.86 -6.94 -21.34
N SER A 195 -2.66 -6.55 -20.90
CA SER A 195 -2.39 -6.12 -19.53
C SER A 195 -2.72 -4.63 -19.35
N PRO A 196 -3.20 -4.17 -18.19
CA PRO A 196 -3.43 -2.76 -17.95
C PRO A 196 -2.12 -2.00 -17.72
N PHE A 197 -2.13 -0.69 -18.01
CA PHE A 197 -1.17 0.26 -17.48
C PHE A 197 -1.64 0.71 -16.08
N VAL A 198 -0.74 0.68 -15.09
CA VAL A 198 -1.09 0.97 -13.70
C VAL A 198 -0.43 2.26 -13.23
N VAL A 199 -1.21 3.14 -12.63
CA VAL A 199 -0.73 4.42 -12.11
C VAL A 199 -1.20 4.67 -10.68
N ASP A 200 -0.32 5.18 -9.84
CA ASP A 200 -0.60 5.55 -8.47
C ASP A 200 -0.86 7.07 -8.40
N MET A 201 -2.05 7.47 -7.92
CA MET A 201 -2.55 8.84 -8.00
C MET A 201 -2.99 9.36 -6.63
N PHE A 202 -2.43 10.49 -6.22
CA PHE A 202 -2.71 11.11 -4.92
C PHE A 202 -3.09 12.59 -5.08
N PRO A 203 -4.39 12.92 -5.24
CA PRO A 203 -4.87 14.30 -5.45
C PRO A 203 -4.36 15.34 -4.44
N ILE A 204 -4.28 14.98 -3.14
CA ILE A 204 -3.73 15.86 -2.10
C ILE A 204 -2.26 16.24 -2.36
N GLN A 205 -1.47 15.32 -2.91
CA GLN A 205 -0.07 15.59 -3.27
C GLN A 205 0.00 16.47 -4.54
N PHE A 206 -0.86 16.20 -5.52
CA PHE A 206 -0.95 16.98 -6.75
C PHE A 206 -1.22 18.47 -6.47
N VAL A 207 -2.26 18.77 -5.68
CA VAL A 207 -2.62 20.17 -5.38
C VAL A 207 -1.51 20.89 -4.61
N LYS A 208 -0.83 20.18 -3.70
CA LYS A 208 0.30 20.76 -2.96
C LYS A 208 1.48 21.07 -3.88
N GLN A 209 1.86 20.12 -4.73
CA GLN A 209 3.01 20.26 -5.64
C GLN A 209 2.79 21.39 -6.67
N ASN A 210 1.54 21.58 -7.10
CA ASN A 210 1.19 22.60 -8.10
C ASN A 210 0.69 23.92 -7.46
N ASN A 211 0.71 24.04 -6.13
CA ASN A 211 0.20 25.20 -5.39
C ASN A 211 -1.24 25.58 -5.80
N VAL A 212 -2.09 24.58 -5.95
CA VAL A 212 -3.52 24.70 -6.24
C VAL A 212 -4.30 24.59 -4.93
N ASP A 213 -5.46 25.23 -4.86
CA ASP A 213 -6.37 25.13 -3.72
C ASP A 213 -6.76 23.67 -3.42
N ILE A 214 -6.83 23.32 -2.13
CA ILE A 214 -7.14 21.97 -1.67
C ILE A 214 -8.51 21.48 -2.15
N GLU A 215 -9.46 22.39 -2.40
CA GLU A 215 -10.78 22.05 -2.95
C GLU A 215 -10.68 21.37 -4.32
N PHE A 216 -9.63 21.63 -5.10
CA PHE A 216 -9.39 20.95 -6.37
C PHE A 216 -9.02 19.46 -6.21
N ALA A 217 -8.65 19.00 -5.01
CA ALA A 217 -8.34 17.60 -4.76
C ALA A 217 -9.60 16.72 -4.63
N PHE A 218 -10.79 17.31 -4.46
CA PHE A 218 -12.06 16.61 -4.27
C PHE A 218 -12.88 16.56 -5.57
N VAL A 219 -13.63 15.47 -5.77
CA VAL A 219 -14.49 15.28 -6.95
C VAL A 219 -15.96 15.64 -6.69
N ASP A 220 -16.22 16.46 -5.67
CA ASP A 220 -17.56 16.86 -5.23
C ASP A 220 -18.09 18.14 -5.88
N GLY A 221 -17.28 18.82 -6.68
CA GLY A 221 -17.68 20.00 -7.45
C GLY A 221 -17.68 21.32 -6.66
N HIS A 222 -17.07 21.36 -5.47
CA HIS A 222 -16.95 22.60 -4.70
C HIS A 222 -15.78 23.49 -5.14
N SER A 223 -14.79 22.96 -5.86
CA SER A 223 -13.69 23.76 -6.39
C SER A 223 -14.20 24.84 -7.35
N THR A 224 -13.76 26.07 -7.14
CA THR A 224 -13.99 27.19 -8.08
C THR A 224 -12.86 27.32 -9.11
N PHE A 225 -11.80 26.54 -8.95
CA PHE A 225 -10.66 26.49 -9.86
C PHE A 225 -10.85 25.38 -10.90
N PHE A 226 -10.41 25.63 -12.13
CA PHE A 226 -10.44 24.64 -13.21
C PHE A 226 -9.26 24.84 -14.16
N PHE A 227 -8.88 23.74 -14.82
CA PHE A 227 -8.04 23.79 -16.01
C PHE A 227 -8.90 23.62 -17.25
N GLU A 228 -8.58 24.36 -18.31
CA GLU A 228 -9.18 24.22 -19.64
C GLU A 228 -8.11 23.73 -20.61
N ASP A 229 -8.41 22.65 -21.29
CA ASP A 229 -7.53 22.03 -22.29
C ASP A 229 -7.84 22.61 -23.69
N ASP A 230 -6.90 22.49 -24.64
CA ASP A 230 -6.99 23.12 -25.97
C ASP A 230 -8.13 22.58 -26.83
N ASN A 231 -8.65 21.40 -26.47
CA ASN A 231 -9.82 20.78 -27.08
C ASN A 231 -11.15 21.20 -26.44
N GLY A 232 -11.14 22.17 -25.51
CA GLY A 232 -12.32 22.68 -24.80
C GLY A 232 -12.79 21.79 -23.64
N LEU A 233 -12.03 20.76 -23.26
CA LEU A 233 -12.34 19.96 -22.08
C LEU A 233 -11.99 20.74 -20.80
N ILE A 234 -12.91 20.71 -19.84
CA ILE A 234 -12.76 21.39 -18.55
C ILE A 234 -12.54 20.35 -17.45
N TYR A 235 -11.52 20.59 -16.63
CA TYR A 235 -11.15 19.77 -15.50
C TYR A 235 -11.33 20.55 -14.20
N THR A 236 -12.30 20.13 -13.39
CA THR A 236 -12.66 20.80 -12.12
C THR A 236 -12.10 20.10 -10.89
N ASN A 237 -11.34 19.02 -11.07
CA ASN A 237 -10.71 18.27 -10.00
C ASN A 237 -9.43 17.58 -10.46
N ALA A 238 -8.53 17.31 -9.52
CA ALA A 238 -7.23 16.71 -9.76
C ALA A 238 -7.30 15.27 -10.24
N PHE A 239 -8.30 14.49 -9.83
CA PHE A 239 -8.44 13.10 -10.27
C PHE A 239 -8.64 13.01 -11.78
N ASP A 240 -9.62 13.75 -12.33
CA ASP A 240 -9.90 13.79 -13.77
C ASP A 240 -8.70 14.34 -14.55
N PHE A 241 -8.06 15.41 -14.04
CA PHE A 241 -6.87 16.00 -14.65
C PHE A 241 -5.72 14.97 -14.76
N MET A 242 -5.36 14.34 -13.63
CA MET A 242 -4.28 13.37 -13.58
C MET A 242 -4.58 12.15 -14.46
N TYR A 243 -5.80 11.62 -14.40
CA TYR A 243 -6.19 10.45 -15.18
C TYR A 243 -6.09 10.71 -16.68
N ASP A 244 -6.64 11.82 -17.16
CA ASP A 244 -6.61 12.16 -18.57
C ASP A 244 -5.20 12.58 -19.05
N SER A 245 -4.33 13.11 -18.18
CA SER A 245 -2.91 13.32 -18.48
C SER A 245 -2.21 12.00 -18.84
N PHE A 246 -2.51 10.92 -18.12
CA PHE A 246 -1.96 9.60 -18.44
C PHE A 246 -2.53 9.04 -19.74
N LEU A 247 -3.83 9.20 -20.00
CA LEU A 247 -4.42 8.79 -21.27
C LEU A 247 -3.80 9.52 -22.48
N TRP A 248 -3.51 10.81 -22.33
CA TRP A 248 -2.81 11.58 -23.36
C TRP A 248 -1.37 11.13 -23.55
N ALA A 249 -0.62 10.91 -22.47
CA ALA A 249 0.76 10.41 -22.55
C ALA A 249 0.82 9.03 -23.23
N MET A 250 -0.08 8.11 -22.87
CA MET A 250 -0.21 6.79 -23.49
C MET A 250 -0.57 6.88 -24.97
N LYS A 251 -1.53 7.74 -25.34
CA LYS A 251 -1.89 7.99 -26.74
C LYS A 251 -0.71 8.49 -27.57
N LYS A 252 0.05 9.47 -27.07
CA LYS A 252 1.26 9.98 -27.75
C LYS A 252 2.37 8.93 -27.84
N ALA A 253 2.42 8.01 -26.90
CA ALA A 253 3.35 6.89 -26.88
C ALA A 253 2.89 5.67 -27.72
N GLY A 254 1.77 5.77 -28.44
CA GLY A 254 1.30 4.72 -29.35
C GLY A 254 0.33 3.71 -28.75
N ALA A 255 -0.14 3.92 -27.51
CA ALA A 255 -1.05 3.02 -26.80
C ALA A 255 -2.40 3.69 -26.45
N PRO A 256 -3.16 4.21 -27.44
CA PRO A 256 -4.38 4.96 -27.17
C PRO A 256 -5.49 4.11 -26.52
N ASP A 257 -5.58 2.82 -26.81
CA ASP A 257 -6.70 1.99 -26.34
C ASP A 257 -6.36 1.13 -25.12
N LEU A 258 -5.12 1.22 -24.61
CA LEU A 258 -4.69 0.43 -23.47
C LEU A 258 -5.47 0.86 -22.21
N LYS A 259 -5.92 -0.14 -21.43
CA LYS A 259 -6.66 0.08 -20.19
C LYS A 259 -5.76 0.74 -19.14
N LEU A 260 -6.25 1.80 -18.51
CA LEU A 260 -5.62 2.46 -17.37
C LEU A 260 -6.29 1.99 -16.07
N VAL A 261 -5.50 1.63 -15.07
CA VAL A 261 -5.96 1.25 -13.73
C VAL A 261 -5.26 2.14 -12.71
N VAL A 262 -6.01 2.66 -11.73
CA VAL A 262 -5.43 3.42 -10.62
C VAL A 262 -4.98 2.44 -9.53
N GLY A 263 -3.69 2.15 -9.46
CA GLY A 263 -3.11 1.13 -8.60
C GLY A 263 -3.03 1.49 -7.12
N GLN A 264 -3.05 2.79 -6.80
CA GLN A 264 -3.13 3.34 -5.46
C GLN A 264 -3.81 4.71 -5.51
N ILE A 265 -4.83 4.90 -4.68
CA ILE A 265 -5.50 6.19 -4.47
C ILE A 265 -6.03 6.29 -3.04
N GLY A 266 -5.90 7.44 -2.41
CA GLY A 266 -6.43 7.63 -1.06
C GLY A 266 -6.22 9.02 -0.50
N TRP A 267 -6.45 9.14 0.81
CA TRP A 267 -6.26 10.37 1.56
C TRP A 267 -5.69 10.05 2.96
N PRO A 268 -4.55 10.64 3.35
CA PRO A 268 -3.98 10.42 4.68
C PRO A 268 -4.84 11.08 5.76
N THR A 269 -4.91 10.49 6.95
CA THR A 269 -5.76 11.02 8.04
C THR A 269 -5.00 11.76 9.13
N ASP A 270 -3.68 11.84 9.03
CA ASP A 270 -2.81 12.43 10.06
C ASP A 270 -1.43 12.78 9.44
N GLY A 271 -0.63 13.57 10.14
CA GLY A 271 0.78 13.84 9.80
C GLY A 271 1.03 14.72 8.58
N TYR A 272 0.02 15.47 8.12
CA TYR A 272 0.12 16.46 7.04
C TYR A 272 -0.93 17.57 7.19
N PRO A 273 -0.70 18.79 6.67
CA PRO A 273 -1.79 19.75 6.46
C PRO A 273 -2.93 19.12 5.64
N ASP A 274 -4.18 19.33 6.06
CA ASP A 274 -5.40 18.76 5.45
C ASP A 274 -5.52 17.22 5.46
N ALA A 275 -4.53 16.51 6.03
CA ALA A 275 -4.64 15.09 6.34
C ALA A 275 -5.39 14.90 7.65
N ASN A 276 -6.69 14.69 7.54
CA ASN A 276 -7.55 14.44 8.68
C ASN A 276 -8.69 13.49 8.29
N VAL A 277 -9.31 12.89 9.29
CA VAL A 277 -10.41 11.93 9.15
C VAL A 277 -11.59 12.51 8.36
N THR A 278 -11.92 13.79 8.57
CA THR A 278 -13.04 14.47 7.89
C THR A 278 -12.80 14.57 6.38
N ASN A 279 -11.60 14.99 5.97
CA ASN A 279 -11.24 15.10 4.56
C ASN A 279 -11.09 13.74 3.90
N ALA A 280 -10.56 12.73 4.60
CA ALA A 280 -10.52 11.37 4.08
C ALA A 280 -11.94 10.81 3.83
N GLU A 281 -12.86 11.03 4.77
CA GLU A 281 -14.27 10.67 4.59
C GLU A 281 -14.90 11.39 3.39
N ARG A 282 -14.72 12.71 3.27
CA ARG A 282 -15.19 13.53 2.13
C ARG A 282 -14.64 13.02 0.80
N PHE A 283 -13.35 12.70 0.74
CA PHE A 283 -12.67 12.22 -0.46
C PHE A 283 -13.31 10.92 -0.97
N PHE A 284 -13.46 9.90 -0.11
CA PHE A 284 -14.03 8.63 -0.54
C PHE A 284 -15.54 8.70 -0.79
N LYS A 285 -16.29 9.52 -0.03
CA LYS A 285 -17.73 9.74 -0.26
C LYS A 285 -18.02 10.34 -1.63
N SER A 286 -17.14 11.19 -2.15
CA SER A 286 -17.28 11.77 -3.48
C SER A 286 -16.71 10.88 -4.59
N LEU A 287 -15.58 10.21 -4.35
CA LEU A 287 -14.89 9.41 -5.36
C LEU A 287 -15.56 8.06 -5.65
N LEU A 288 -15.92 7.27 -4.63
CA LEU A 288 -16.33 5.89 -4.86
C LEU A 288 -17.65 5.78 -5.67
N PRO A 289 -18.69 6.59 -5.41
CA PRO A 289 -19.89 6.58 -6.25
C PRO A 289 -19.61 7.00 -7.69
N ARG A 290 -18.66 7.91 -7.90
CA ARG A 290 -18.25 8.31 -9.25
C ARG A 290 -17.62 7.14 -10.00
N VAL A 291 -16.72 6.40 -9.36
CA VAL A 291 -16.03 5.25 -9.96
C VAL A 291 -17.02 4.16 -10.38
N THR A 292 -18.04 3.89 -9.56
CA THR A 292 -19.04 2.87 -9.86
C THR A 292 -20.18 3.36 -10.76
N SER A 293 -20.28 4.66 -11.09
CA SER A 293 -21.41 5.24 -11.82
C SER A 293 -21.21 5.40 -13.33
N ASN A 294 -20.25 4.71 -13.96
CA ASN A 294 -19.94 4.83 -15.40
C ASN A 294 -19.78 6.28 -15.88
N LYS A 295 -19.42 7.22 -14.98
CA LYS A 295 -19.27 8.63 -15.34
C LYS A 295 -18.06 8.84 -16.24
N GLY A 296 -16.98 8.09 -15.98
CA GLY A 296 -15.69 8.27 -16.63
C GLY A 296 -15.04 9.61 -16.32
N THR A 297 -14.22 10.09 -17.26
CA THR A 297 -13.50 11.37 -17.20
C THR A 297 -13.94 12.30 -18.35
N PRO A 298 -13.56 13.59 -18.36
CA PRO A 298 -13.84 14.48 -19.49
C PRO A 298 -13.39 13.93 -20.85
N LEU A 299 -12.19 13.32 -20.94
CA LEU A 299 -11.68 12.74 -22.19
C LEU A 299 -12.35 11.41 -22.55
N ARG A 300 -12.76 10.63 -21.55
CA ARG A 300 -13.41 9.32 -21.72
C ARG A 300 -14.72 9.23 -20.91
N PRO A 301 -15.78 9.96 -21.31
CA PRO A 301 -17.07 9.88 -20.64
C PRO A 301 -17.64 8.47 -20.82
N GLY A 302 -18.34 7.96 -19.81
CA GLY A 302 -18.96 6.63 -19.89
C GLY A 302 -18.03 5.47 -19.51
N MET A 303 -16.71 5.68 -19.46
CA MET A 303 -15.76 4.59 -19.26
C MET A 303 -15.60 4.22 -17.78
N PRO A 304 -15.68 2.92 -17.42
CA PRO A 304 -15.33 2.43 -16.09
C PRO A 304 -13.88 2.76 -15.73
N ILE A 305 -13.64 3.03 -14.45
CA ILE A 305 -12.30 3.29 -13.92
C ILE A 305 -12.05 2.33 -12.77
N ASP A 306 -11.11 1.41 -12.93
CA ASP A 306 -10.73 0.52 -11.84
C ASP A 306 -9.74 1.21 -10.91
N ILE A 307 -9.99 1.12 -9.60
CA ILE A 307 -9.14 1.73 -8.59
C ILE A 307 -8.76 0.74 -7.49
N TYR A 308 -7.62 1.00 -6.84
CA TYR A 308 -7.23 0.34 -5.60
C TYR A 308 -7.04 1.39 -4.50
N ILE A 309 -7.88 1.34 -3.48
CA ILE A 309 -7.80 2.23 -2.32
C ILE A 309 -6.48 1.95 -1.58
N HIS A 310 -5.72 3.00 -1.29
CA HIS A 310 -4.51 2.95 -0.47
C HIS A 310 -4.79 3.64 0.87
N SER A 311 -4.83 2.90 1.99
CA SER A 311 -4.66 1.43 2.13
C SER A 311 -5.60 0.85 3.20
N LEU A 312 -5.53 -0.47 3.42
CA LEU A 312 -6.33 -1.13 4.45
C LEU A 312 -6.09 -0.53 5.83
N SER A 313 -4.85 -0.51 6.31
CA SER A 313 -4.50 -0.08 7.66
C SER A 313 -3.29 0.83 7.66
N ASP A 314 -3.17 1.64 8.70
CA ASP A 314 -1.97 2.45 8.94
C ASP A 314 -0.72 1.55 9.06
N GLU A 315 0.43 2.06 8.59
CA GLU A 315 1.67 1.29 8.48
C GLU A 315 2.78 1.96 9.31
N ASN A 316 2.75 1.74 10.62
CA ASN A 316 3.61 2.46 11.57
C ASN A 316 5.12 2.13 11.48
N LYS A 317 5.51 1.14 10.68
CA LYS A 317 6.91 0.84 10.32
C LYS A 317 7.30 1.34 8.94
N MET A 318 6.37 1.92 8.17
CA MET A 318 6.70 2.56 6.90
C MET A 318 7.76 3.64 7.10
N LYS A 319 8.74 3.70 6.19
CA LYS A 319 9.77 4.74 6.22
C LYS A 319 9.15 6.06 5.78
N ILE A 320 9.38 7.11 6.57
CA ILE A 320 8.79 8.45 6.40
C ILE A 320 9.69 9.38 5.59
N LYS A 321 10.06 8.99 4.37
CA LYS A 321 10.95 9.77 3.50
C LYS A 321 10.39 11.13 3.09
N PHE A 322 9.09 11.20 2.80
CA PHE A 322 8.38 12.39 2.32
C PHE A 322 7.61 13.10 3.43
N GLY A 323 7.39 12.43 4.57
CA GLY A 323 6.75 13.03 5.72
C GLY A 323 6.03 12.00 6.60
N ALA A 324 5.55 12.49 7.74
CA ALA A 324 4.82 11.72 8.74
C ALA A 324 3.57 11.03 8.18
N PHE A 325 2.85 11.71 7.27
CA PHE A 325 1.63 11.22 6.63
C PHE A 325 1.74 9.85 5.96
N GLN A 326 2.96 9.42 5.57
CA GLN A 326 3.17 8.13 4.92
C GLN A 326 2.75 6.92 5.77
N ARG A 327 2.55 7.11 7.09
CA ARG A 327 2.06 6.07 7.99
C ARG A 327 0.54 6.05 8.17
N HIS A 328 -0.20 7.02 7.62
CA HIS A 328 -1.57 7.35 8.01
C HIS A 328 -2.61 7.22 6.88
N TRP A 329 -2.37 6.36 5.90
CA TRP A 329 -3.25 6.13 4.74
C TRP A 329 -4.35 5.10 4.97
N GLY A 330 -4.32 4.40 6.10
CA GLY A 330 -5.25 3.32 6.39
C GLY A 330 -6.68 3.80 6.58
N ILE A 331 -7.64 3.04 6.05
CA ILE A 331 -9.06 3.18 6.42
C ILE A 331 -9.33 2.59 7.82
N TYR A 332 -8.49 1.65 8.28
CA TYR A 332 -8.50 1.07 9.62
C TYR A 332 -7.27 1.52 10.43
N ARG A 333 -7.43 1.58 11.75
CA ARG A 333 -6.29 1.60 12.68
C ARG A 333 -5.66 0.19 12.76
N ASN A 334 -4.53 0.07 13.44
CA ASN A 334 -3.81 -1.20 13.62
C ASN A 334 -4.61 -2.26 14.39
N ASP A 335 -5.63 -1.85 15.14
CA ASP A 335 -6.56 -2.72 15.86
C ASP A 335 -7.72 -3.20 14.98
N GLY A 336 -7.76 -2.83 13.69
CA GLY A 336 -8.81 -3.21 12.76
C GLY A 336 -10.15 -2.48 12.99
N GLU A 337 -10.15 -1.42 13.78
CA GLU A 337 -11.30 -0.52 13.90
C GLU A 337 -11.26 0.55 12.81
N PRO A 338 -12.40 0.85 12.16
CA PRO A 338 -12.45 1.84 11.09
C PRO A 338 -12.26 3.26 11.63
N LYS A 339 -11.60 4.10 10.83
CA LYS A 339 -11.29 5.50 11.21
C LYS A 339 -12.41 6.48 10.82
N PHE A 340 -13.14 6.20 9.75
CA PHE A 340 -14.22 7.04 9.21
C PHE A 340 -15.25 6.21 8.46
N LYS A 341 -16.36 6.85 8.07
CA LYS A 341 -17.39 6.22 7.24
C LYS A 341 -16.91 6.12 5.79
N ILE A 342 -17.04 4.94 5.20
CA ILE A 342 -16.70 4.68 3.81
C ILE A 342 -17.55 3.52 3.30
N ASP A 343 -18.29 3.76 2.23
CA ASP A 343 -19.05 2.71 1.55
C ASP A 343 -18.22 2.09 0.43
N LEU A 344 -17.54 1.00 0.78
CA LEU A 344 -16.68 0.24 -0.12
C LEU A 344 -17.40 -0.42 -1.30
N SER A 345 -18.75 -0.43 -1.31
CA SER A 345 -19.53 -0.88 -2.47
C SER A 345 -19.71 0.20 -3.55
N GLY A 346 -19.29 1.44 -3.27
CA GLY A 346 -19.50 2.59 -4.16
C GLY A 346 -20.95 3.10 -4.23
N GLN A 347 -21.90 2.54 -3.48
CA GLN A 347 -23.30 2.95 -3.55
C GLN A 347 -23.62 4.25 -2.79
N GLY A 348 -22.59 4.93 -2.24
CA GLY A 348 -22.73 6.24 -1.60
C GLY A 348 -23.45 6.23 -0.24
N ARG A 349 -23.48 5.09 0.45
CA ARG A 349 -24.13 4.98 1.77
C ARG A 349 -23.29 5.62 2.88
N ASP A 350 -23.94 6.14 3.90
CA ASP A 350 -23.29 6.74 5.07
C ASP A 350 -23.03 5.68 6.17
N ILE A 351 -22.04 4.81 5.96
CA ILE A 351 -21.78 3.65 6.82
C ILE A 351 -20.31 3.54 7.23
N TYR A 352 -20.06 2.96 8.42
CA TYR A 352 -18.74 2.44 8.75
C TYR A 352 -18.56 1.07 8.09
N PRO A 353 -17.35 0.76 7.58
CA PRO A 353 -17.06 -0.59 7.16
C PRO A 353 -16.94 -1.51 8.39
N THR A 354 -17.04 -2.81 8.17
CA THR A 354 -17.04 -3.81 9.25
C THR A 354 -15.73 -3.76 10.03
N ALA A 355 -15.77 -3.72 11.37
CA ALA A 355 -14.55 -3.81 12.20
C ALA A 355 -13.98 -5.24 12.24
N ALA A 356 -12.66 -5.36 12.41
CA ALA A 356 -12.01 -6.66 12.55
C ALA A 356 -12.46 -7.37 13.85
N LYS A 357 -12.70 -8.69 13.75
CA LYS A 357 -13.14 -9.52 14.88
C LYS A 357 -11.98 -10.36 15.41
N GLY A 358 -12.01 -10.68 16.70
CA GLY A 358 -10.98 -11.53 17.33
C GLY A 358 -9.70 -10.78 17.73
N VAL A 359 -9.71 -9.45 17.70
CA VAL A 359 -8.58 -8.61 18.11
C VAL A 359 -8.45 -8.62 19.63
N THR A 360 -7.25 -8.93 20.12
CA THR A 360 -6.96 -8.94 21.56
C THR A 360 -6.15 -7.71 21.93
N TYR A 361 -6.72 -6.85 22.76
CA TYR A 361 -6.06 -5.63 23.24
C TYR A 361 -5.11 -5.91 24.40
N MET A 362 -4.05 -5.12 24.50
CA MET A 362 -3.26 -5.04 25.72
C MET A 362 -4.09 -4.41 26.86
N PRO A 363 -3.65 -4.54 28.13
CA PRO A 363 -4.31 -3.89 29.26
C PRO A 363 -4.46 -2.38 29.05
N LYS A 364 -5.62 -1.83 29.44
CA LYS A 364 -5.90 -0.38 29.39
C LYS A 364 -5.10 0.37 30.45
N ARG A 365 -3.88 0.74 30.10
CA ARG A 365 -2.97 1.55 30.91
C ARG A 365 -1.98 2.25 29.98
N TRP A 366 -1.52 3.42 30.41
CA TRP A 366 -0.70 4.31 29.60
C TRP A 366 0.57 4.67 30.36
N CYS A 367 1.67 4.83 29.63
CA CYS A 367 2.88 5.42 30.19
C CYS A 367 2.88 6.93 29.91
N ILE A 368 2.97 7.74 30.95
CA ILE A 368 3.03 9.21 30.83
C ILE A 368 4.29 9.76 31.47
N PHE A 369 4.69 10.95 31.04
CA PHE A 369 5.77 11.69 31.67
C PHE A 369 5.33 12.12 33.08
N ASN A 370 6.22 11.99 34.06
CA ASN A 370 5.92 12.32 35.45
C ASN A 370 5.98 13.83 35.76
N GLY A 371 6.53 14.65 34.85
CA GLY A 371 6.68 16.09 34.98
C GLY A 371 8.04 16.57 35.49
N ASP A 372 9.00 15.66 35.72
CA ASP A 372 10.34 16.02 36.19
C ASP A 372 11.18 16.71 35.10
N THR A 373 11.25 18.04 35.20
CA THR A 373 12.01 18.89 34.29
C THR A 373 13.37 19.30 34.85
N SER A 374 13.84 18.67 35.94
CA SER A 374 15.13 18.98 36.57
C SER A 374 16.33 18.77 35.63
N ASN A 375 16.21 17.85 34.66
CA ASN A 375 17.19 17.62 33.61
C ASN A 375 16.53 17.50 32.23
N LEU A 376 16.32 18.63 31.57
CA LEU A 376 15.68 18.69 30.24
C LEU A 376 16.46 17.93 29.15
N THR A 377 17.78 17.83 29.26
CA THR A 377 18.59 17.04 28.31
C THR A 377 18.23 15.56 28.39
N LYS A 378 18.04 15.04 29.61
CA LYS A 378 17.60 13.67 29.84
C LYS A 378 16.18 13.44 29.30
N VAL A 379 15.25 14.38 29.53
CA VAL A 379 13.88 14.30 29.01
C VAL A 379 13.88 14.26 27.48
N LYS A 380 14.66 15.15 26.84
CA LYS A 380 14.78 15.20 25.37
C LYS A 380 15.35 13.89 24.82
N TYR A 381 16.41 13.35 25.43
CA TYR A 381 16.98 12.06 25.02
C TYR A 381 15.97 10.92 25.15
N ALA A 382 15.25 10.82 26.28
CA ALA A 382 14.23 9.80 26.49
C ALA A 382 13.08 9.92 25.46
N PHE A 383 12.64 11.14 25.16
CA PHE A 383 11.65 11.41 24.12
C PHE A 383 12.12 10.93 22.74
N GLU A 384 13.34 11.28 22.33
CA GLU A 384 13.90 10.88 21.04
C GLU A 384 14.02 9.35 20.94
N GLN A 385 14.51 8.68 21.98
CA GLN A 385 14.58 7.21 22.03
C GLN A 385 13.19 6.57 21.95
N ALA A 386 12.21 7.13 22.66
CA ALA A 386 10.84 6.66 22.61
C ALA A 386 10.28 6.73 21.18
N CYS A 387 10.52 7.83 20.47
CA CYS A 387 10.07 8.03 19.08
C CYS A 387 10.89 7.29 18.01
N MET A 388 12.09 6.81 18.33
CA MET A 388 12.84 5.90 17.44
C MET A 388 12.19 4.52 17.36
N VAL A 389 11.56 4.06 18.45
CA VAL A 389 10.94 2.74 18.55
C VAL A 389 9.43 2.80 18.30
N GLY A 390 8.75 3.73 18.95
CA GLY A 390 7.33 4.00 18.83
C GLY A 390 7.01 4.99 17.72
N ASP A 391 5.77 4.98 17.23
CA ASP A 391 5.35 5.87 16.15
C ASP A 391 4.83 7.22 16.67
N CYS A 392 5.73 8.20 16.74
CA CYS A 392 5.40 9.58 17.14
C CYS A 392 4.92 10.48 16.00
N THR A 393 4.63 9.95 14.81
CA THR A 393 4.36 10.79 13.63
C THR A 393 3.14 11.70 13.78
N SER A 394 2.14 11.33 14.59
CA SER A 394 0.98 12.20 14.92
C SER A 394 1.35 13.49 15.66
N LEU A 395 2.56 13.60 16.23
CA LEU A 395 3.08 14.84 16.82
C LEU A 395 3.56 15.85 15.76
N SER A 396 3.73 15.41 14.51
CA SER A 396 4.25 16.26 13.43
C SER A 396 3.27 17.38 13.07
N PRO A 397 3.72 18.48 12.46
CA PRO A 397 2.84 19.56 12.02
C PRO A 397 1.69 19.07 11.12
N GLY A 398 0.47 19.54 11.40
CA GLY A 398 -0.76 19.07 10.75
C GLY A 398 -1.29 17.75 11.29
N GLY A 399 -0.59 17.13 12.24
CA GLY A 399 -1.03 15.90 12.86
C GLY A 399 -2.06 16.08 13.99
N SER A 400 -2.78 15.01 14.30
CA SER A 400 -3.85 14.97 15.30
C SER A 400 -3.39 15.37 16.70
N CYS A 401 -2.10 15.17 17.01
CA CYS A 401 -1.47 15.47 18.29
C CYS A 401 -0.50 16.67 18.21
N SER A 402 -0.50 17.46 17.14
CA SER A 402 0.44 18.59 17.00
C SER A 402 0.17 19.75 17.97
N HIS A 403 -0.98 19.74 18.65
CA HIS A 403 -1.43 20.79 19.58
C HIS A 403 -1.07 20.49 21.05
N LEU A 404 -0.46 19.35 21.33
CA LEU A 404 -0.09 18.95 22.68
C LEU A 404 0.97 19.89 23.27
N ASP A 405 0.89 20.14 24.58
CA ASP A 405 1.94 20.85 25.31
C ASP A 405 3.21 19.99 25.49
N PHE A 406 4.25 20.54 26.14
CA PHE A 406 5.50 19.82 26.35
C PHE A 406 5.32 18.50 27.12
N ASN A 407 4.58 18.52 28.23
CA ASN A 407 4.40 17.33 29.07
C ASN A 407 3.58 16.25 28.36
N GLN A 408 2.55 16.68 27.63
CA GLN A 408 1.72 15.80 26.83
C GLN A 408 2.48 15.20 25.64
N ASN A 409 3.34 15.98 24.98
CA ASN A 409 4.21 15.47 23.90
C ASN A 409 5.14 14.37 24.40
N VAL A 410 5.82 14.58 25.53
CA VAL A 410 6.68 13.56 26.14
C VAL A 410 5.87 12.34 26.55
N SER A 411 4.69 12.55 27.13
CA SER A 411 3.77 11.47 27.49
C SER A 411 3.32 10.66 26.28
N TYR A 412 3.05 11.30 25.14
CA TYR A 412 2.64 10.61 23.92
C TYR A 412 3.76 9.69 23.43
N ALA A 413 4.99 10.20 23.35
CA ALA A 413 6.15 9.42 22.97
C ALA A 413 6.37 8.22 23.91
N PHE A 414 6.33 8.45 25.22
CA PHE A 414 6.47 7.40 26.24
C PHE A 414 5.38 6.34 26.08
N ASN A 415 4.13 6.73 25.86
CA ASN A 415 3.06 5.78 25.60
C ASN A 415 3.31 5.00 24.30
N ARG A 416 3.71 5.64 23.20
CA ARG A 416 3.98 4.92 21.93
C ARG A 416 5.06 3.87 22.09
N PHE A 417 6.13 4.18 22.81
CA PHE A 417 7.18 3.22 23.15
C PHE A 417 6.64 2.09 24.03
N PHE A 418 5.97 2.43 25.13
CA PHE A 418 5.42 1.49 26.09
C PHE A 418 4.46 0.47 25.45
N GLN A 419 3.58 0.93 24.56
CA GLN A 419 2.68 0.05 23.81
C GLN A 419 3.44 -0.80 22.78
N THR A 420 4.40 -0.22 22.06
CA THR A 420 5.25 -0.95 21.10
C THR A 420 6.02 -2.08 21.78
N LYS A 421 6.45 -1.87 23.02
CA LYS A 421 7.15 -2.87 23.86
C LYS A 421 6.22 -3.82 24.62
N SER A 422 4.96 -3.92 24.19
CA SER A 422 3.96 -4.82 24.78
C SER A 422 3.69 -4.64 26.27
N GLN A 423 3.97 -3.44 26.80
CA GLN A 423 3.80 -3.09 28.22
C GLN A 423 4.56 -4.00 29.22
N LYS A 424 5.42 -4.90 28.74
CA LYS A 424 6.04 -5.98 29.51
C LYS A 424 7.39 -6.36 28.88
N GLU A 425 8.36 -5.45 28.93
CA GLU A 425 9.75 -5.80 28.69
C GLU A 425 10.46 -6.05 30.03
N LYS A 426 11.61 -6.71 30.01
CA LYS A 426 12.35 -7.18 31.19
C LYS A 426 12.78 -6.06 32.16
N ASP A 427 12.70 -4.79 31.72
CA ASP A 427 13.26 -3.62 32.38
C ASP A 427 12.23 -2.46 32.55
N ASP A 428 10.94 -2.77 32.77
CA ASP A 428 9.83 -1.79 32.85
C ASP A 428 9.87 -0.70 31.74
N PRO A 429 9.22 -0.93 30.58
CA PRO A 429 9.32 -0.02 29.44
C PRO A 429 8.75 1.38 29.69
N CYS A 430 8.18 1.66 30.86
CA CYS A 430 7.73 2.99 31.26
C CYS A 430 8.72 3.74 32.18
N GLU A 431 9.81 3.12 32.62
CA GLU A 431 10.69 3.75 33.61
C GLU A 431 11.37 5.01 33.07
N PHE A 432 12.01 4.93 31.88
CA PHE A 432 12.78 6.03 31.27
C PHE A 432 13.72 6.72 32.28
N ASP A 433 14.49 5.92 33.02
CA ASP A 433 15.34 6.35 34.14
C ASP A 433 14.56 7.15 35.22
N GLY A 434 13.34 6.74 35.53
CA GLY A 434 12.47 7.37 36.52
C GLY A 434 11.69 8.59 36.02
N LEU A 435 11.66 8.86 34.70
CA LEU A 435 10.89 9.96 34.11
C LEU A 435 9.45 9.57 33.76
N GLY A 436 9.16 8.28 33.58
CA GLY A 436 7.82 7.82 33.24
C GLY A 436 7.07 7.21 34.42
N LYS A 437 5.75 7.17 34.30
CA LYS A 437 4.85 6.49 35.24
C LYS A 437 3.65 5.90 34.51
N VAL A 438 3.22 4.72 34.95
CA VAL A 438 2.02 4.07 34.40
C VAL A 438 0.76 4.60 35.08
N VAL A 439 -0.24 4.96 34.29
CA VAL A 439 -1.54 5.44 34.77
C VAL A 439 -2.70 4.60 34.20
N PRO A 440 -3.79 4.43 34.96
CA PRO A 440 -5.00 3.75 34.50
C PRO A 440 -5.96 4.67 33.73
N ASP A 441 -5.79 5.99 33.82
CA ASP A 441 -6.65 6.96 33.17
C ASP A 441 -6.15 7.27 31.76
N ASN A 442 -7.08 7.34 30.80
CA ASN A 442 -6.76 7.60 29.40
C ASN A 442 -6.32 9.07 29.21
N PRO A 443 -5.07 9.34 28.79
CA PRO A 443 -4.55 10.69 28.61
C PRO A 443 -4.91 11.33 27.25
N SER A 444 -5.73 10.68 26.43
CA SER A 444 -6.17 11.21 25.13
C SER A 444 -6.94 12.53 25.28
N THR A 445 -6.79 13.42 24.31
CA THR A 445 -7.42 14.76 24.32
C THR A 445 -7.85 15.17 22.91
N GLY A 446 -9.10 15.64 22.77
CA GLY A 446 -9.65 16.04 21.48
C GLY A 446 -9.52 14.94 20.42
N SER A 447 -8.88 15.28 19.30
CA SER A 447 -8.56 14.34 18.21
C SER A 447 -7.27 13.53 18.45
N CYS A 448 -6.46 13.88 19.45
CA CYS A 448 -5.23 13.16 19.77
C CYS A 448 -5.51 11.93 20.64
N ILE A 449 -5.39 10.76 20.03
CA ILE A 449 -5.61 9.46 20.70
C ILE A 449 -4.29 8.89 21.18
N PHE A 450 -4.18 8.62 22.47
CA PHE A 450 -3.10 7.82 23.04
C PHE A 450 -3.49 6.35 22.94
N PRO A 451 -2.95 5.60 21.97
CA PRO A 451 -3.45 4.27 21.68
C PRO A 451 -3.10 3.28 22.79
N VAL A 452 -3.91 2.23 22.88
CA VAL A 452 -3.55 0.95 23.51
C VAL A 452 -3.35 -0.02 22.35
N GLU A 453 -2.16 -0.62 22.24
CA GLU A 453 -1.89 -1.52 21.11
C GLU A 453 -2.49 -2.91 21.33
N VAL A 454 -2.58 -3.67 20.25
CA VAL A 454 -3.08 -5.04 20.25
C VAL A 454 -1.94 -6.01 20.49
N LEU A 455 -2.21 -7.16 21.11
CA LEU A 455 -1.20 -8.21 21.21
C LEU A 455 -0.80 -8.64 19.79
N ALA A 456 0.49 -8.62 19.49
CA ALA A 456 0.99 -9.07 18.20
C ALA A 456 0.56 -10.52 17.98
N ALA A 457 -0.35 -10.72 17.04
CA ALA A 457 -0.97 -12.03 16.81
C ALA A 457 -0.15 -12.91 15.86
N GLU A 458 0.87 -12.37 15.21
CA GLU A 458 1.66 -13.04 14.19
C GLU A 458 3.18 -12.87 14.42
N SER A 459 3.92 -13.98 14.44
CA SER A 459 5.38 -13.99 14.32
C SER A 459 5.79 -13.87 12.85
N ILE A 460 6.76 -13.02 12.56
CA ILE A 460 7.21 -12.71 11.19
C ILE A 460 7.86 -13.94 10.53
N ASP A 461 7.29 -14.41 9.41
CA ASP A 461 8.02 -15.23 8.43
C ASP A 461 8.48 -14.29 7.29
N THR A 462 9.69 -13.74 7.42
CA THR A 462 10.30 -12.97 6.34
C THR A 462 10.66 -13.95 5.24
N GLY A 463 9.81 -14.07 4.21
CA GLY A 463 10.01 -14.93 3.04
C GLY A 463 11.27 -14.65 2.18
N SER A 464 12.32 -14.06 2.76
CA SER A 464 13.70 -14.01 2.27
C SER A 464 14.43 -15.32 2.60
N SER A 465 13.98 -16.45 2.04
CA SER A 465 14.66 -17.74 2.27
C SER A 465 15.77 -18.05 1.25
N MET A 466 16.33 -17.06 0.55
CA MET A 466 17.50 -17.27 -0.32
C MET A 466 18.80 -16.60 0.17
N GLY A 467 18.76 -15.82 1.25
CA GLY A 467 19.96 -15.18 1.82
C GLY A 467 20.54 -15.80 3.10
N GLU A 468 19.72 -16.44 3.94
CA GLU A 468 20.18 -16.81 5.30
C GLU A 468 20.73 -18.25 5.44
N ARG A 469 20.50 -19.15 4.48
CA ARG A 469 21.06 -20.51 4.54
C ARG A 469 22.56 -20.59 4.26
N VAL A 470 23.18 -19.52 3.73
CA VAL A 470 24.64 -19.46 3.52
C VAL A 470 25.38 -18.97 4.78
N ALA A 471 24.72 -18.17 5.63
CA ALA A 471 25.35 -17.65 6.85
C ALA A 471 25.44 -18.69 7.99
N THR A 472 24.57 -19.70 8.02
CA THR A 472 24.60 -20.74 9.06
C THR A 472 25.64 -21.83 8.76
N ILE A 473 25.93 -22.11 7.49
CA ILE A 473 26.96 -23.10 7.10
C ILE A 473 28.37 -22.52 7.26
N SER A 474 28.55 -21.20 7.12
CA SER A 474 29.86 -20.56 7.29
C SER A 474 30.38 -20.58 8.74
N LYS A 475 29.50 -20.52 9.75
CA LYS A 475 29.91 -20.56 11.17
C LYS A 475 30.29 -21.95 11.68
N LEU A 476 29.71 -23.03 11.12
CA LEU A 476 30.12 -24.39 11.48
C LEU A 476 31.45 -24.79 10.83
N VAL A 477 31.72 -24.33 9.61
CA VAL A 477 32.96 -24.64 8.88
C VAL A 477 34.16 -23.85 9.42
N MET A 478 33.97 -22.65 9.98
CA MET A 478 35.05 -21.89 10.63
C MET A 478 35.46 -22.40 12.03
N LEU A 479 34.69 -23.30 12.65
CA LEU A 479 35.05 -23.88 13.97
C LEU A 479 35.87 -25.17 13.87
N LEU A 480 35.88 -25.83 12.70
CA LEU A 480 36.65 -27.05 12.46
C LEU A 480 38.18 -26.87 12.50
N PRO A 481 38.79 -25.77 12.01
CA PRO A 481 40.23 -25.56 12.13
C PRO A 481 40.66 -25.30 13.58
N PHE A 482 39.81 -24.62 14.36
CA PHE A 482 40.09 -24.32 15.77
C PHE A 482 39.97 -25.55 16.67
N LEU A 483 39.03 -26.47 16.38
CA LEU A 483 38.91 -27.73 17.13
C LEU A 483 40.09 -28.67 16.86
N LEU A 484 40.60 -28.70 15.62
CA LEU A 484 41.77 -29.51 15.23
C LEU A 484 43.08 -28.98 15.84
N ILE A 485 43.25 -27.65 15.94
CA ILE A 485 44.40 -27.03 16.61
C ILE A 485 44.34 -27.30 18.12
N PHE A 486 43.16 -27.22 18.75
CA PHE A 486 43.00 -27.49 20.18
C PHE A 486 43.27 -28.96 20.54
N LEU A 487 42.88 -29.91 19.67
CA LEU A 487 43.18 -31.33 19.85
C LEU A 487 44.68 -31.65 19.66
N ALA A 488 45.37 -30.96 18.73
CA ALA A 488 46.82 -31.09 18.56
C ALA A 488 47.60 -30.59 19.80
N PHE A 489 47.16 -29.50 20.44
CA PHE A 489 47.78 -28.97 21.67
C PHE A 489 47.52 -29.84 22.91
N ILE A 490 46.47 -30.67 22.92
CA ILE A 490 46.19 -31.61 24.02
C ILE A 490 47.00 -32.90 23.84
N GLN A 491 47.27 -33.32 22.60
CA GLN A 491 48.06 -34.53 22.32
C GLN A 491 49.55 -34.34 22.68
N ASP A 492 50.09 -33.12 22.56
CA ASP A 492 51.49 -32.80 22.93
C ASP A 492 51.72 -32.59 24.45
N ARG A 493 50.68 -32.63 25.28
CA ARG A 493 50.81 -32.57 26.76
C ARG A 493 50.61 -33.91 27.47
N VAL A 494 50.48 -35.01 26.73
CA VAL A 494 50.35 -36.36 27.32
C VAL A 494 51.61 -37.22 27.11
N ASN A 495 52.65 -36.70 26.43
CA ASN A 495 53.96 -37.35 26.36
C ASN A 495 55.07 -36.40 26.85
N PHE A 496 55.11 -36.14 28.16
CA PHE A 496 56.32 -35.90 28.94
C PHE A 496 56.07 -36.18 30.42
#